data_AF-A0A090I3W6-F1
#
_entry.id   AF-A0A090I3W6-F1
#
_cell.length_a   1.000
_cell.length_b   1.000
_cell.length_c   1.000
_cell.angle_alpha   90.00
_cell.angle_beta   90.00
_cell.angle_gamma   90.00
#
_symmetry.space_group_name_H-M   'P 1'
#
loop_
_entity.id
_entity.type
_entity.pdbx_description
1 polymer ?
#
loop_
_entity_poly.entity_id
_entity_poly.type
_entity_poly.pdbx_seq_one_letter_code
_entity_poly.pdbx_strand_id
1 'polypeptide(L)'
;MKLNTPLKRMVTGLILVAALAILCSNYATEYEYHQKYPSYGALISDYPEGEVVNVGGTVTHIGSSQFQILENYHGQNINLSINSSTPVNLEDQVSVVGVLGPNNTIIQVERVEVNEYWKYLFLLLRSFLAVILLIFIFYRYWSFDWKNFEFRRR
;
A
#
# COMPACT_ATOMS: atom_id res chain seq x y z
N MET A 1 42.59 1.03 -9.65
CA MET A 1 42.16 2.44 -9.87
C MET A 1 41.73 3.05 -8.53
N LYS A 2 42.51 3.94 -7.93
CA LYS A 2 42.15 4.59 -6.65
C LYS A 2 41.20 5.75 -6.94
N LEU A 3 39.89 5.50 -6.93
CA LEU A 3 38.90 6.57 -7.01
C LEU A 3 39.01 7.45 -5.74
N ASN A 4 38.97 8.77 -5.90
CA ASN A 4 38.95 9.73 -4.78
C ASN A 4 37.73 9.47 -3.88
N THR A 5 37.87 9.67 -2.57
CA THR A 5 36.84 9.42 -1.54
C THR A 5 35.42 9.94 -1.87
N PRO A 6 35.23 11.15 -2.44
CA PRO A 6 33.89 11.61 -2.85
C PRO A 6 33.33 10.84 -4.05
N LEU A 7 34.17 10.49 -5.03
CA LEU A 7 33.75 9.75 -6.23
C LEU A 7 33.36 8.31 -5.88
N LYS A 8 34.07 7.67 -4.93
CA LYS A 8 33.68 6.36 -4.39
C LYS A 8 32.29 6.40 -3.75
N ARG A 9 32.01 7.41 -2.92
CA ARG A 9 30.69 7.58 -2.28
C ARG A 9 29.59 7.78 -3.31
N MET A 10 29.83 8.55 -4.37
CA MET A 10 28.88 8.77 -5.45
C MET A 10 28.59 7.48 -6.23
N VAL A 11 29.62 6.72 -6.61
CA VAL A 11 29.46 5.44 -7.31
C VAL A 11 28.74 4.41 -6.44
N THR A 12 29.09 4.32 -5.15
CA THR A 12 28.38 3.44 -4.20
C THR A 12 26.91 3.83 -4.07
N GLY A 13 26.61 5.13 -3.98
CA GLY A 13 25.22 5.62 -3.96
C GLY A 13 24.45 5.23 -5.22
N LEU A 14 25.05 5.38 -6.40
CA LEU A 14 24.43 5.00 -7.67
C LEU A 14 24.14 3.49 -7.74
N ILE A 15 25.08 2.66 -7.29
CA ILE A 15 24.90 1.20 -7.22
C ILE A 15 23.73 0.84 -6.29
N LEU A 16 23.62 1.49 -5.13
CA LEU A 16 22.53 1.26 -4.19
C LEU A 16 21.17 1.67 -4.78
N VAL A 17 21.09 2.80 -5.47
CA VAL A 17 19.86 3.25 -6.14
C VAL A 17 19.48 2.28 -7.26
N ALA A 18 20.45 1.82 -8.06
CA ALA A 18 20.20 0.84 -9.12
C ALA A 18 19.74 -0.51 -8.55
N ALA A 19 20.37 -1.00 -7.49
CA ALA A 19 19.95 -2.22 -6.81
C ALA A 19 18.54 -2.09 -6.24
N LEU A 20 18.22 -0.96 -5.61
CA LEU A 20 16.88 -0.68 -5.09
C LEU A 20 15.84 -0.66 -6.22
N ALA A 21 16.13 -0.01 -7.35
CA ALA A 21 15.24 0.03 -8.50
C ALA A 21 14.95 -1.38 -9.05
N ILE A 22 15.99 -2.23 -9.14
CA ILE A 22 15.84 -3.63 -9.57
C ILE A 22 14.94 -4.41 -8.59
N LEU A 23 15.18 -4.28 -7.28
CA LEU A 23 14.37 -4.95 -6.26
C LEU A 23 12.91 -4.49 -6.31
N CYS A 24 12.66 -3.18 -6.45
CA CYS A 24 11.32 -2.64 -6.58
C CYS A 24 10.62 -3.15 -7.85
N SER A 25 11.32 -3.21 -8.97
CA SER A 25 10.77 -3.73 -10.23
C SER A 25 10.46 -5.23 -10.15
N ASN A 26 11.34 -6.01 -9.51
CA ASN A 26 11.11 -7.44 -9.31
C ASN A 26 9.89 -7.68 -8.41
N TYR A 27 9.78 -6.95 -7.30
CA TYR A 27 8.61 -7.03 -6.45
C TYR A 27 7.32 -6.67 -7.20
N ALA A 28 7.32 -5.58 -7.97
CA ALA A 28 6.15 -5.14 -8.73
C ALA A 28 5.68 -6.15 -9.79
N THR A 29 6.61 -6.93 -10.36
CA THR A 29 6.30 -7.92 -11.40
C THR A 29 5.90 -9.28 -10.84
N GLU A 30 6.53 -9.70 -9.75
CA GLU A 30 6.35 -11.04 -9.18
C GLU A 30 5.30 -11.11 -8.06
N TYR A 31 4.85 -9.96 -7.55
CA TYR A 31 3.93 -9.91 -6.41
C TYR A 31 2.61 -10.66 -6.68
N GLU A 32 2.00 -10.45 -7.85
CA GLU A 32 0.73 -11.10 -8.20
C GLU A 32 0.89 -12.60 -8.44
N TYR A 33 2.00 -13.04 -9.07
CA TYR A 33 2.25 -14.45 -9.37
C TYR A 33 2.47 -15.32 -8.13
N HIS A 34 2.93 -14.74 -7.02
CA HIS A 34 3.19 -15.47 -5.78
C HIS A 34 2.04 -15.36 -4.76
N GLN A 35 0.92 -14.72 -5.13
CA GLN A 35 -0.24 -14.73 -4.26
C GLN A 35 -0.85 -16.14 -4.19
N LYS A 36 -1.26 -16.52 -2.98
CA LYS A 36 -1.93 -17.82 -2.75
C LYS A 36 -3.26 -17.92 -3.49
N TYR A 37 -3.94 -16.80 -3.67
CA TYR A 37 -5.23 -16.70 -4.34
C TYR A 37 -5.18 -15.60 -5.41
N PRO A 38 -5.90 -15.75 -6.52
CA PRO A 38 -5.96 -14.74 -7.57
C PRO A 38 -6.64 -13.45 -7.10
N SER A 39 -6.19 -12.34 -7.67
CA SER A 39 -6.70 -10.98 -7.42
C SER A 39 -7.54 -10.47 -8.60
N TYR A 40 -7.68 -9.15 -8.72
CA TYR A 40 -8.44 -8.47 -9.78
C TYR A 40 -7.99 -8.80 -11.20
N GLY A 41 -6.71 -9.09 -11.44
CA GLY A 41 -6.23 -9.47 -12.76
C GLY A 41 -6.96 -10.71 -13.30
N ALA A 42 -7.25 -11.68 -12.43
CA ALA A 42 -7.97 -12.89 -12.82
C ALA A 42 -9.46 -12.60 -13.07
N LEU A 43 -10.09 -11.77 -12.22
CA LEU A 43 -11.49 -11.36 -12.37
C LEU A 43 -11.80 -10.73 -13.73
N ILE A 44 -10.86 -9.93 -14.26
CA ILE A 44 -10.99 -9.30 -15.57
C ILE A 44 -10.82 -10.32 -16.71
N SER A 45 -10.08 -11.40 -16.47
CA SER A 45 -9.84 -12.48 -17.45
C SER A 45 -10.89 -13.60 -17.44
N ASP A 46 -12.12 -13.32 -16.98
CA ASP A 46 -13.22 -14.29 -16.86
C ASP A 46 -12.91 -15.49 -15.95
N TYR A 47 -12.34 -15.22 -14.77
CA TYR A 47 -12.11 -16.26 -13.75
C TYR A 47 -13.41 -16.98 -13.36
N PRO A 48 -13.42 -18.33 -13.28
CA PRO A 48 -14.64 -19.09 -13.08
C PRO A 48 -15.30 -18.79 -11.73
N GLU A 49 -16.63 -18.71 -11.75
CA GLU A 49 -17.44 -18.68 -10.54
C GLU A 49 -17.25 -19.97 -9.72
N GLY A 50 -17.36 -19.86 -8.39
CA GLY A 50 -17.18 -20.97 -7.45
C GLY A 50 -15.75 -21.14 -6.95
N GLU A 51 -14.79 -20.41 -7.50
CA GLU A 51 -13.39 -20.43 -7.06
C GLU A 51 -13.08 -19.35 -6.02
N VAL A 52 -12.00 -19.57 -5.24
CA VAL A 52 -11.56 -18.64 -4.20
C VAL A 52 -10.70 -17.51 -4.79
N VAL A 53 -10.99 -16.27 -4.38
CA VAL A 53 -10.26 -15.06 -4.76
C VAL A 53 -9.81 -14.29 -3.52
N ASN A 54 -8.76 -13.48 -3.66
CA ASN A 54 -8.34 -12.49 -2.67
C ASN A 54 -8.42 -11.09 -3.29
N VAL A 55 -9.41 -10.31 -2.87
CA VAL A 55 -9.68 -8.98 -3.42
C VAL A 55 -9.67 -7.95 -2.31
N GLY A 56 -9.05 -6.80 -2.56
CA GLY A 56 -9.09 -5.67 -1.64
C GLY A 56 -9.67 -4.42 -2.27
N GLY A 57 -10.20 -3.51 -1.48
CA GLY A 57 -10.77 -2.27 -2.00
C GLY A 57 -11.27 -1.36 -0.91
N THR A 58 -11.73 -0.18 -1.30
CA THR A 58 -12.30 0.81 -0.38
C THR A 58 -13.80 0.58 -0.23
N VAL A 59 -14.29 0.55 1.01
CA VAL A 59 -15.72 0.40 1.31
C VAL A 59 -16.48 1.65 0.87
N THR A 60 -17.44 1.47 -0.04
CA THR A 60 -18.25 2.58 -0.59
C THR A 60 -19.71 2.52 -0.15
N HIS A 61 -20.21 1.33 0.19
CA HIS A 61 -21.58 1.15 0.64
C HIS A 61 -21.69 0.06 1.70
N ILE A 62 -22.59 0.24 2.66
CA ILE A 62 -22.80 -0.68 3.78
C ILE A 62 -24.30 -0.98 3.89
N GLY A 63 -24.64 -2.26 3.81
CA GLY A 63 -25.96 -2.81 4.10
C GLY A 63 -25.95 -3.59 5.43
N SER A 64 -27.07 -4.22 5.76
CA SER A 64 -27.25 -4.95 7.03
C SER A 64 -26.41 -6.23 7.15
N SER A 65 -26.15 -6.92 6.04
CA SER A 65 -25.38 -8.18 5.97
C SER A 65 -24.47 -8.25 4.74
N GLN A 66 -24.20 -7.10 4.15
CA GLN A 66 -23.37 -6.97 2.96
C GLN A 66 -22.72 -5.61 2.95
N PHE A 67 -21.55 -5.50 2.32
CA PHE A 67 -20.92 -4.22 2.00
C PHE A 67 -20.35 -4.28 0.59
N GLN A 68 -20.14 -3.11 0.00
CA GLN A 68 -19.54 -2.99 -1.34
C GLN A 68 -18.17 -2.37 -1.24
N ILE A 69 -17.25 -2.89 -2.06
CA ILE A 69 -15.90 -2.34 -2.20
C ILE A 69 -15.68 -1.90 -3.63
N LEU A 70 -14.94 -0.81 -3.76
CA LEU A 70 -14.47 -0.29 -5.03
C LEU A 70 -12.95 -0.39 -5.08
N GLU A 71 -12.43 -0.92 -6.17
CA GLU A 71 -11.01 -0.90 -6.48
C GLU A 71 -10.80 -0.31 -7.88
N ASN A 72 -9.74 0.49 -8.04
CA ASN A 72 -9.29 0.93 -9.35
C ASN A 72 -8.10 0.06 -9.79
N TYR A 73 -8.38 -0.98 -10.56
CA TYR A 73 -7.35 -1.86 -11.09
C TYR A 73 -6.99 -1.43 -12.52
N HIS A 74 -5.76 -0.96 -12.72
CA HIS A 74 -5.25 -0.51 -14.03
C HIS A 74 -6.16 0.50 -14.78
N GLY A 75 -6.78 1.43 -14.03
CA GLY A 75 -7.68 2.44 -14.61
C GLY A 75 -9.12 1.98 -14.80
N GLN A 76 -9.44 0.71 -14.49
CA GLN A 76 -10.80 0.18 -14.47
C GLN A 76 -11.33 0.14 -13.05
N ASN A 77 -12.51 0.74 -12.85
CA ASN A 77 -13.21 0.69 -11.58
C ASN A 77 -14.00 -0.62 -11.49
N ILE A 78 -13.67 -1.45 -10.51
CA ILE A 78 -14.33 -2.72 -10.25
C ILE A 78 -15.07 -2.61 -8.92
N ASN A 79 -16.39 -2.81 -8.97
CA ASN A 79 -17.24 -2.84 -7.80
C ASN A 79 -17.57 -4.30 -7.46
N LEU A 80 -17.35 -4.71 -6.21
CA LEU A 80 -17.67 -6.04 -5.71
C LEU A 80 -18.62 -5.92 -4.53
N SER A 81 -19.59 -6.83 -4.45
CA SER A 81 -20.46 -6.98 -3.28
C SER A 81 -19.95 -8.12 -2.40
N ILE A 82 -19.82 -7.88 -1.10
CA ILE A 82 -19.35 -8.88 -0.14
C ILE A 82 -20.47 -9.22 0.83
N ASN A 83 -20.87 -10.48 0.87
CA ASN A 83 -21.84 -10.98 1.84
C ASN A 83 -21.13 -11.32 3.14
N SER A 84 -20.96 -10.33 4.01
CA SER A 84 -20.39 -10.49 5.34
C SER A 84 -21.02 -9.53 6.35
N SER A 85 -21.12 -9.98 7.60
CA SER A 85 -21.52 -9.19 8.76
C SER A 85 -20.33 -8.56 9.50
N THR A 86 -19.11 -8.66 8.95
CA THR A 86 -17.93 -8.01 9.52
C THR A 86 -18.18 -6.50 9.66
N PRO A 87 -17.94 -5.91 10.84
CA PRO A 87 -18.10 -4.49 11.02
C PRO A 87 -17.07 -3.73 10.18
N VAL A 88 -17.55 -2.87 9.30
CA VAL A 88 -16.76 -1.99 8.44
C VAL A 88 -17.38 -0.60 8.44
N ASN A 89 -16.58 0.43 8.17
CA ASN A 89 -17.04 1.80 7.96
C ASN A 89 -16.79 2.23 6.52
N LEU A 90 -17.46 3.31 6.10
CA LEU A 90 -17.17 3.95 4.83
C LEU A 90 -15.71 4.40 4.80
N GLU A 91 -15.09 4.30 3.63
CA GLU A 91 -13.67 4.61 3.38
C GLU A 91 -12.65 3.66 4.01
N ASP A 92 -13.08 2.66 4.80
CA ASP A 92 -12.17 1.61 5.27
C ASP A 92 -11.61 0.84 4.07
N GLN A 93 -10.33 0.48 4.14
CA GLN A 93 -9.70 -0.36 3.15
C GLN A 93 -9.74 -1.80 3.64
N VAL A 94 -10.31 -2.70 2.85
CA VAL A 94 -10.48 -4.10 3.25
C VAL A 94 -9.77 -5.03 2.27
N SER A 95 -9.34 -6.19 2.76
CA SER A 95 -8.90 -7.34 1.95
C SER A 95 -9.79 -8.53 2.32
N VAL A 96 -10.37 -9.16 1.31
CA VAL A 96 -11.38 -10.21 1.46
C VAL A 96 -10.91 -11.44 0.71
N VAL A 97 -10.81 -12.55 1.43
CA VAL A 97 -10.62 -13.88 0.85
C VAL A 97 -11.95 -14.60 0.89
N GLY A 98 -12.42 -15.05 -0.26
CA GLY A 98 -13.69 -15.75 -0.36
C GLY A 98 -14.00 -16.28 -1.74
N VAL A 99 -15.13 -16.97 -1.85
CA VAL A 99 -15.59 -17.60 -3.09
C VAL A 99 -16.30 -16.57 -3.97
N LEU A 100 -15.83 -16.45 -5.22
CA LEU A 100 -16.46 -15.64 -6.25
C LEU A 100 -17.78 -16.28 -6.68
N GLY A 101 -18.87 -15.56 -6.51
CA GLY A 101 -20.19 -15.90 -7.03
C GLY A 101 -20.58 -15.00 -8.21
N PRO A 102 -21.82 -15.17 -8.70
CA PRO A 102 -22.31 -14.43 -9.85
C PRO A 102 -22.38 -12.92 -9.60
N ASN A 103 -22.28 -12.14 -10.67
CA ASN A 103 -22.34 -10.67 -10.65
C ASN A 103 -21.30 -10.02 -9.72
N ASN A 104 -20.06 -10.51 -9.69
CA ASN A 104 -18.98 -9.98 -8.85
C ASN A 104 -19.38 -9.91 -7.36
N THR A 105 -20.01 -10.97 -6.88
CA THR A 105 -20.42 -11.08 -5.47
C THR A 105 -19.59 -12.13 -4.77
N ILE A 106 -19.00 -11.80 -3.62
CA ILE A 106 -18.37 -12.81 -2.76
C ILE A 106 -19.43 -13.41 -1.86
N ILE A 107 -19.73 -14.69 -2.10
CA ILE A 107 -20.84 -15.41 -1.47
C ILE A 107 -20.43 -16.15 -0.20
N GLN A 108 -19.18 -16.59 -0.12
CA GLN A 108 -18.63 -17.27 1.06
C GLN A 108 -17.33 -16.60 1.44
N VAL A 109 -17.33 -15.91 2.58
CA VAL A 109 -16.18 -15.15 3.05
C VAL A 109 -15.42 -16.00 4.06
N GLU A 110 -14.16 -16.31 3.75
CA GLU A 110 -13.26 -17.04 4.65
C GLU A 110 -12.58 -16.08 5.63
N ARG A 111 -12.16 -14.92 5.13
CA ARG A 111 -11.44 -13.92 5.92
C ARG A 111 -11.70 -12.51 5.40
N VAL A 112 -11.90 -11.58 6.32
CA VAL A 112 -11.89 -10.14 6.07
C VAL A 112 -10.83 -9.50 6.93
N GLU A 113 -9.88 -8.84 6.30
CA GLU A 113 -8.88 -7.99 6.95
C GLU A 113 -9.30 -6.53 6.74
N VAL A 114 -9.55 -5.82 7.84
CA VAL A 114 -10.04 -4.43 7.80
C VAL A 114 -8.92 -3.49 8.24
N ASN A 115 -8.56 -2.57 7.36
CA ASN A 115 -7.69 -1.44 7.66
C ASN A 115 -8.55 -0.19 7.83
N GLU A 116 -8.87 0.11 9.09
CA GLU A 116 -9.74 1.23 9.45
C GLU A 116 -9.12 2.56 9.03
N TYR A 117 -9.89 3.38 8.31
CA TYR A 117 -9.43 4.67 7.81
C TYR A 117 -9.02 5.61 8.95
N TRP A 118 -9.73 5.57 10.08
CA TRP A 118 -9.38 6.35 11.27
C TRP A 118 -8.02 5.99 11.86
N LYS A 119 -7.63 4.71 11.86
CA LYS A 119 -6.30 4.28 12.33
C LYS A 119 -5.21 4.79 11.39
N TYR A 120 -5.47 4.78 10.09
CA TYR A 120 -4.58 5.37 9.10
C TYR A 120 -4.40 6.88 9.33
N LEU A 121 -5.48 7.64 9.50
CA LEU A 121 -5.43 9.07 9.81
C LEU A 121 -4.65 9.36 11.11
N PHE A 122 -4.88 8.57 12.16
CA PHE A 122 -4.16 8.71 13.41
C PHE A 122 -2.65 8.45 13.26
N LEU A 123 -2.28 7.44 12.46
CA LEU A 123 -0.89 7.14 12.14
C LEU A 123 -0.22 8.32 11.43
N LEU A 124 -0.90 8.94 10.46
CA LEU A 124 -0.42 10.13 9.77
C LEU A 124 -0.24 11.31 10.73
N LEU A 125 -1.25 11.60 11.55
CA LEU A 125 -1.18 12.69 12.53
C LEU A 125 -0.02 12.50 13.51
N ARG A 126 0.15 11.29 14.05
CA ARG A 126 1.26 10.96 14.94
C ARG A 126 2.61 11.16 14.25
N SER A 127 2.74 10.70 13.01
CA SER A 127 3.98 10.82 12.23
C SER A 127 4.30 12.28 11.93
N PHE A 128 3.28 13.07 11.60
CA PHE A 128 3.41 14.51 11.37
C PHE A 128 3.91 15.26 12.62
N LEU A 129 3.37 14.94 13.81
CA LEU A 129 3.84 15.52 15.07
C LEU A 129 5.30 15.16 15.37
N ALA A 130 5.71 13.92 15.10
CA ALA A 130 7.09 13.50 15.26
C ALA A 130 8.05 14.26 14.33
N VAL A 131 7.63 14.51 13.08
CA VAL A 131 8.39 15.33 12.12
C VAL A 131 8.51 16.78 12.59
N ILE A 132 7.43 17.40 13.08
CA ILE A 132 7.50 18.77 13.64
C ILE A 132 8.49 18.82 14.80
N LEU A 133 8.43 17.86 15.71
CA LEU A 133 9.33 17.80 16.86
C LEU A 133 10.80 17.61 16.42
N LEU A 134 11.05 16.73 15.44
CA LEU A 134 12.37 16.57 14.86
C LEU A 134 12.87 17.85 14.20
N ILE A 135 12.05 18.52 13.39
CA ILE A 135 12.38 19.79 12.76
C ILE A 135 12.71 20.85 13.82
N PHE A 136 11.92 20.92 14.89
CA PHE A 136 12.15 21.85 16.00
C PHE A 136 13.49 21.59 16.67
N ILE A 137 13.77 20.35 17.07
CA ILE A 137 15.06 19.95 17.66
C ILE A 137 16.19 20.23 16.69
N PHE A 138 16.00 19.89 15.42
CA PHE A 138 16.97 20.08 14.38
C PHE A 138 17.37 21.56 14.25
N TYR A 139 16.42 22.48 14.11
CA TYR A 139 16.70 23.92 14.03
C TYR A 139 17.16 24.55 15.36
N ARG A 140 16.84 23.92 16.49
CA ARG A 140 17.28 24.38 17.81
C ARG A 140 18.77 24.19 18.04
N TYR A 141 19.35 23.12 17.51
CA TYR A 141 20.75 22.73 17.75
C TYR A 141 21.62 22.78 16.51
N TRP A 142 21.05 22.72 15.32
CA TRP A 142 21.78 22.70 14.06
C TRP A 142 21.25 23.76 13.09
N SER A 143 22.13 24.21 12.22
CA SER A 143 21.81 25.01 11.05
C SER A 143 22.51 24.41 9.84
N PHE A 144 21.83 24.38 8.70
CA PHE A 144 22.46 23.97 7.46
C PHE A 144 23.26 25.14 6.87
N ASP A 145 24.55 24.93 6.64
CA ASP A 145 25.36 25.86 5.87
C ASP A 145 25.28 25.50 4.38
N TRP A 146 24.52 26.33 3.65
CA TRP A 146 24.34 26.20 2.21
C TRP A 146 25.61 26.43 1.40
N LYS A 147 26.63 27.10 1.95
CA LYS A 147 27.89 27.36 1.23
C LYS A 147 28.76 26.12 1.16
N ASN A 148 28.89 25.40 2.27
CA ASN A 148 29.71 24.19 2.35
C ASN A 148 28.89 22.89 2.23
N PHE A 149 27.56 22.98 2.14
CA PHE A 149 26.65 21.82 2.17
C PHE A 149 26.87 20.94 3.41
N GLU A 150 27.05 21.56 4.57
CA GLU A 150 27.31 20.87 5.84
C GLU A 150 26.34 21.28 6.94
N PHE A 151 26.01 20.36 7.83
CA PHE A 151 25.25 20.66 9.04
C PHE A 151 26.20 21.18 10.12
N ARG A 152 25.99 22.42 10.58
CA ARG A 152 26.76 22.99 11.69
C ARG A 152 25.91 23.03 12.95
N ARG A 153 26.51 22.67 14.09
CA ARG A 153 25.90 22.90 15.40
C ARG A 153 25.88 24.41 15.68
N ARG A 154 24.75 24.93 16.15
CA ARG A 154 24.63 26.31 16.65
C ARG A 154 25.33 26.47 18.00
#